data_AF-A0A2U1U916-F1
#
_entry.id   AF-A0A2U1U916-F1
#
_cell.length_a   1.000
_cell.length_b   1.000
_cell.length_c   1.000
_cell.angle_alpha   90.00
_cell.angle_beta   90.00
_cell.angle_gamma   90.00
#
_symmetry.space_group_name_H-M   'P 1'
#
loop_
_entity.id
_entity.type
_entity.pdbx_description
1 polymer ?
#
loop_
_entity_poly.entity_id
_entity_poly.type
_entity_poly.pdbx_seq_one_letter_code
_entity_poly.pdbx_strand_id
1 'polypeptide(L)'
;MSDVIITASDASLETLLNNSDTPILLDLWAPWCQPCKALAPLLETLAENADQQLTVAKLDVEQYPAVMRRFGVRSIPTLLLFRNGEEVSRQIGMKTLAQLRGWLASHQIALEQHAPPTANASLRWGAFYGDPSLHEFLFQRLRRHAAEGRIEKAFSPYWLDNKGTTSAALAHSAQIEVFERVTGLPAAIACLLENLPAATPAQVDALANALLPGKDVGDVPLRWLHMWLGDSFYPWTEWLAEPALDDLRRQWLEHAGRHLAGAPAEETAWAALHQQATALLQNADSGQELEKYIAALLALLSPSPDAADAQSWRAIAIQLGFALAQLVQIQAGWSHAERAIPAQRVAWFKAREAAAGGNQLTDKQIVELRARWLEENPQFSAKEEAFYRHYPSHLATLRAPLEEQWWSLLHNAPRFRAPLE
;
A
#
# COMPACT_ATOMS: atom_id res chain seq x y z
N MET A 1 0.75 16.31 1.26
CA MET A 1 2.01 16.79 0.66
C MET A 1 3.06 16.73 1.76
N SER A 2 4.09 15.91 1.58
CA SER A 2 5.24 15.87 2.49
C SER A 2 6.04 17.17 2.31
N ASP A 3 6.35 17.87 3.41
CA ASP A 3 7.15 19.10 3.40
C ASP A 3 8.62 18.87 2.97
N VAL A 4 8.97 17.63 2.60
CA VAL A 4 10.35 17.19 2.30
C VAL A 4 10.66 17.18 0.80
N ILE A 5 9.65 17.09 -0.08
CA ILE A 5 9.84 17.16 -1.54
C ILE A 5 9.50 18.55 -2.06
N ILE A 6 10.48 19.19 -2.71
CA ILE A 6 10.31 20.50 -3.31
C ILE A 6 9.44 20.38 -4.57
N THR A 7 8.35 21.15 -4.64
CA THR A 7 7.57 21.28 -5.88
C THR A 7 8.18 22.40 -6.73
N ALA A 8 8.80 22.01 -7.85
CA ALA A 8 9.44 22.95 -8.77
C ALA A 8 8.47 23.41 -9.87
N SER A 9 8.69 24.63 -10.34
CA SER A 9 8.08 25.21 -11.54
C SER A 9 9.18 25.56 -12.54
N ASP A 10 8.81 25.90 -13.77
CA ASP A 10 9.79 26.38 -14.77
C ASP A 10 10.60 27.58 -14.25
N ALA A 11 9.96 28.48 -13.49
CA ALA A 11 10.61 29.67 -12.93
C ALA A 11 11.53 29.37 -11.73
N SER A 12 11.21 28.37 -10.91
CA SER A 12 12.03 28.02 -9.74
C SER A 12 13.13 27.00 -10.05
N LEU A 13 13.04 26.29 -11.18
CA LEU A 13 13.94 25.20 -11.52
C LEU A 13 15.40 25.65 -11.67
N GLU A 14 15.66 26.76 -12.35
CA GLU A 14 17.03 27.28 -12.50
C GLU A 14 17.68 27.61 -11.16
N THR A 15 16.93 28.32 -10.31
CA THR A 15 17.38 28.70 -8.97
C THR A 15 17.66 27.44 -8.15
N LEU A 16 16.79 26.44 -8.24
CA LEU A 16 16.96 25.18 -7.54
C LEU A 16 18.24 24.46 -7.99
N LEU A 17 18.42 24.27 -9.30
CA LEU A 17 19.57 23.53 -9.86
C LEU A 17 20.92 24.22 -9.60
N ASN A 18 20.96 25.55 -9.60
CA ASN A 18 22.19 26.32 -9.51
C ASN A 18 22.59 26.72 -8.07
N ASN A 19 21.63 26.80 -7.14
CA ASN A 19 21.88 27.28 -5.76
C ASN A 19 21.77 26.16 -4.71
N SER A 20 21.98 24.91 -5.12
CA SER A 20 21.95 23.78 -4.19
C SER A 20 23.36 23.26 -3.93
N ASP A 21 23.71 23.23 -2.64
CA ASP A 21 24.98 22.66 -2.14
C ASP A 21 24.97 21.12 -2.16
N THR A 22 23.83 20.51 -2.49
CA THR A 22 23.59 19.07 -2.46
C THR A 22 23.14 18.60 -3.84
N PRO A 23 23.39 17.32 -4.20
CA PRO A 23 22.83 16.76 -5.41
C PRO A 23 21.29 16.84 -5.41
N ILE A 24 20.71 17.14 -6.58
CA ILE A 24 19.25 17.25 -6.74
C ILE A 24 18.73 16.07 -7.55
N LEU A 25 17.79 15.34 -6.98
CA LEU A 25 16.99 14.35 -7.68
C LEU A 25 15.67 14.99 -8.13
N LEU A 26 15.54 15.25 -9.43
CA LEU A 26 14.34 15.83 -10.04
C LEU A 26 13.45 14.73 -10.64
N ASP A 27 12.23 14.58 -10.13
CA ASP A 27 11.16 13.74 -10.66
C ASP A 27 10.30 14.49 -11.66
N LEU A 28 10.34 14.05 -12.91
CA LEU A 28 9.47 14.54 -13.97
C LEU A 28 8.25 13.63 -14.07
N TRP A 29 7.09 14.16 -13.67
CA TRP A 29 5.85 13.41 -13.47
C TRP A 29 4.63 14.14 -14.05
N ALA A 30 3.47 13.46 -14.07
CA ALA A 30 2.18 14.09 -14.39
C ALA A 30 1.03 13.42 -13.60
N PRO A 31 -0.10 14.11 -13.35
CA PRO A 31 -1.21 13.59 -12.54
C PRO A 31 -1.88 12.32 -13.10
N TRP A 32 -1.86 12.13 -14.41
CA TRP A 32 -2.39 10.93 -15.07
C TRP A 32 -1.41 9.75 -15.11
N CYS A 33 -0.15 9.95 -14.73
CA CYS A 33 0.88 8.94 -14.79
C CYS A 33 0.80 7.98 -13.60
N GLN A 34 0.18 6.81 -13.80
CA GLN A 34 0.03 5.80 -12.75
C GLN A 34 1.38 5.27 -12.19
N PRO A 35 2.41 4.98 -13.01
CA PRO A 35 3.72 4.61 -12.49
C PRO A 35 4.38 5.72 -11.67
N CYS A 36 4.14 6.99 -12.00
CA CYS A 36 4.65 8.13 -11.23
C CYS A 36 4.03 8.16 -9.81
N LYS A 37 2.73 7.88 -9.71
CA LYS A 37 2.05 7.76 -8.39
C LYS A 37 2.61 6.64 -7.53
N ALA A 38 3.04 5.53 -8.14
CA ALA A 38 3.69 4.44 -7.42
C ALA A 38 5.13 4.78 -6.99
N LEU A 39 5.83 5.63 -7.75
CA LEU A 39 7.19 6.09 -7.47
C LEU A 39 7.23 7.17 -6.38
N ALA A 40 6.23 8.04 -6.34
CA ALA A 40 6.11 9.14 -5.38
C ALA A 40 6.41 8.75 -3.92
N PRO A 41 5.78 7.71 -3.31
CA PRO A 41 6.08 7.35 -1.93
C PRO A 41 7.51 6.83 -1.73
N LEU A 42 8.15 6.28 -2.77
CA LEU A 42 9.54 5.85 -2.68
C LEU A 42 10.48 7.06 -2.67
N LEU A 43 10.18 8.08 -3.47
CA LEU A 43 10.91 9.34 -3.49
C LEU A 43 10.75 10.11 -2.19
N GLU A 44 9.58 10.04 -1.54
CA GLU A 44 9.36 10.60 -0.20
C GLU A 44 10.28 9.93 0.81
N THR A 45 10.33 8.60 0.82
CA THR A 45 11.27 7.85 1.67
C THR A 45 12.73 8.21 1.39
N LEU A 46 13.12 8.48 0.14
CA LEU A 46 14.49 8.92 -0.18
C LEU A 46 14.76 10.33 0.33
N ALA A 47 13.78 11.23 0.21
CA ALA A 47 13.89 12.61 0.67
C ALA A 47 14.00 12.68 2.20
N GLU A 48 13.24 11.85 2.91
CA GLU A 48 13.28 11.73 4.38
C GLU A 48 14.61 11.17 4.88
N ASN A 49 15.21 10.20 4.16
CA ASN A 49 16.50 9.61 4.51
C ASN A 49 17.71 10.42 4.02
N ALA A 50 17.48 11.62 3.47
CA ALA A 50 18.53 12.34 2.77
C ALA A 50 19.51 13.05 3.69
N ASP A 51 19.11 13.51 4.89
CA ASP A 51 19.98 14.18 5.86
C ASP A 51 21.01 15.13 5.23
N GLN A 52 20.53 16.04 4.37
CA GLN A 52 21.36 17.01 3.63
C GLN A 52 22.33 16.41 2.59
N GLN A 53 22.26 15.12 2.26
CA GLN A 53 23.02 14.51 1.16
C GLN A 53 22.31 14.55 -0.20
N LEU A 54 21.00 14.77 -0.19
CA LEU A 54 20.19 14.79 -1.40
C LEU A 54 19.01 15.76 -1.24
N THR A 55 18.73 16.56 -2.26
CA THR A 55 17.49 17.31 -2.37
C THR A 55 16.59 16.63 -3.39
N VAL A 56 15.36 16.27 -2.98
CA VAL A 56 14.38 15.67 -3.90
C VAL A 56 13.38 16.74 -4.31
N ALA A 57 13.19 16.87 -5.62
CA ALA A 57 12.24 17.80 -6.21
C ALA A 57 11.36 17.09 -7.22
N LYS A 58 10.16 17.61 -7.43
CA LYS A 58 9.23 17.13 -8.46
C LYS A 58 8.76 18.28 -9.33
N LEU A 59 8.54 17.99 -10.62
CA LEU A 59 8.03 18.96 -11.58
C LEU A 59 6.99 18.30 -12.48
N ASP A 60 5.83 18.93 -12.56
CA ASP A 60 4.71 18.48 -13.39
C ASP A 60 4.95 18.85 -14.86
N VAL A 61 5.22 17.85 -15.69
CA VAL A 61 5.52 18.07 -17.12
C VAL A 61 4.27 18.40 -17.94
N GLU A 62 3.06 18.14 -17.41
CA GLU A 62 1.82 18.59 -18.04
C GLU A 62 1.66 20.11 -17.92
N GLN A 63 2.02 20.67 -16.76
CA GLN A 63 2.03 22.12 -16.54
C GLN A 63 3.21 22.81 -17.22
N TYR A 64 4.38 22.16 -17.27
CA TYR A 64 5.62 22.73 -17.80
C TYR A 64 6.23 21.89 -18.93
N PRO A 65 5.55 21.75 -20.08
CA PRO A 65 5.98 20.83 -21.16
C PRO A 65 7.31 21.23 -21.83
N ALA A 66 7.75 22.48 -21.67
CA ALA A 66 9.05 22.94 -22.15
C ALA A 66 10.21 22.20 -21.48
N VAL A 67 10.04 21.78 -20.22
CA VAL A 67 11.07 21.08 -19.42
C VAL A 67 11.42 19.72 -20.03
N MET A 68 10.43 18.98 -20.56
CA MET A 68 10.70 17.73 -21.26
C MET A 68 11.61 17.92 -22.47
N ARG A 69 11.35 18.96 -23.29
CA ARG A 69 12.18 19.28 -24.45
C ARG A 69 13.58 19.69 -24.04
N ARG A 70 13.69 20.52 -23.00
CA ARG A 70 14.96 21.01 -22.45
C ARG A 70 15.91 19.87 -22.07
N PHE A 71 15.41 18.85 -21.36
CA PHE A 71 16.24 17.73 -20.90
C PHE A 71 16.22 16.50 -21.81
N GLY A 72 15.56 16.60 -22.97
CA GLY A 72 15.42 15.49 -23.92
C GLY A 72 14.65 14.29 -23.36
N VAL A 73 13.69 14.54 -22.47
CA VAL A 73 12.88 13.52 -21.79
C VAL A 73 11.73 13.10 -22.72
N ARG A 74 11.59 11.80 -22.96
CA ARG A 74 10.62 11.23 -23.91
C ARG A 74 9.49 10.45 -23.25
N SER A 75 9.62 10.13 -21.97
CA SER A 75 8.65 9.37 -21.19
C SER A 75 8.74 9.74 -19.71
N ILE A 76 7.65 9.49 -18.99
CA ILE A 76 7.57 9.67 -17.53
C ILE A 76 7.16 8.34 -16.85
N PRO A 77 7.56 8.10 -15.59
CA PRO A 77 8.45 8.93 -14.79
C PRO A 77 9.88 8.90 -15.32
N THR A 78 10.55 10.06 -15.30
CA THR A 78 11.98 10.16 -15.51
C THR A 78 12.58 10.91 -14.33
N LEU A 79 13.59 10.29 -13.71
CA LEU A 79 14.36 10.89 -12.64
C LEU A 79 15.68 11.41 -13.22
N LEU A 80 15.97 12.68 -12.98
CA LEU A 80 17.23 13.32 -13.36
C LEU A 80 18.02 13.65 -12.10
N LEU A 81 19.28 13.23 -12.04
CA LEU A 81 20.19 13.57 -10.96
C LEU A 81 21.11 14.70 -11.41
N PHE A 82 21.09 15.79 -10.65
CA PHE A 82 21.92 16.97 -10.88
C PHE A 82 22.97 17.13 -9.79
N ARG A 83 24.12 17.70 -10.16
CA ARG A 83 25.14 18.19 -9.24
C ARG A 83 25.74 19.46 -9.83
N ASN A 84 25.78 20.53 -9.04
CA ASN A 84 26.31 21.83 -9.47
C ASN A 84 25.66 22.35 -10.78
N GLY A 85 24.33 22.22 -10.90
CA GLY A 85 23.58 22.65 -12.09
C GLY A 85 23.66 21.70 -13.30
N GLU A 86 24.54 20.69 -13.28
CA GLU A 86 24.71 19.75 -14.40
C GLU A 86 24.02 18.42 -14.14
N GLU A 87 23.39 17.86 -15.19
CA GLU A 87 22.84 16.51 -15.12
C GLU A 87 23.95 15.47 -15.15
N VAL A 88 24.11 14.71 -14.06
CA VAL A 88 25.16 13.69 -13.93
C VAL A 88 24.67 12.28 -14.23
N SER A 89 23.37 12.02 -14.09
CA SER A 89 22.77 10.73 -14.42
C SER A 89 21.26 10.83 -14.54
N ARG A 90 20.63 9.85 -15.20
CA ARG A 90 19.17 9.70 -15.26
C ARG A 90 18.69 8.27 -15.08
N GLN A 91 17.46 8.12 -14.60
CA GLN A 91 16.73 6.85 -14.55
C GLN A 91 15.36 7.01 -15.20
N ILE A 92 14.97 6.03 -16.02
CA ILE A 92 13.70 6.06 -16.75
C ILE A 92 12.82 4.92 -16.26
N GLY A 93 11.54 5.23 -16.07
CA GLY A 93 10.49 4.30 -15.68
C GLY A 93 10.49 3.97 -14.19
N MET A 94 9.62 3.04 -13.81
CA MET A 94 9.47 2.62 -12.42
C MET A 94 10.74 1.95 -11.89
N LYS A 95 11.05 2.20 -10.61
CA LYS A 95 12.18 1.59 -9.89
C LYS A 95 11.73 1.17 -8.50
N THR A 96 12.37 0.14 -7.95
CA THR A 96 12.22 -0.19 -6.53
C THR A 96 13.09 0.72 -5.67
N LEU A 97 12.77 0.85 -4.38
CA LEU A 97 13.59 1.64 -3.45
C LEU A 97 15.04 1.15 -3.39
N ALA A 98 15.26 -0.17 -3.45
CA ALA A 98 16.58 -0.77 -3.48
C ALA A 98 17.38 -0.38 -4.74
N GLN A 99 16.73 -0.37 -5.91
CA GLN A 99 17.36 0.07 -7.17
C GLN A 99 17.74 1.55 -7.11
N LEU A 100 16.85 2.40 -6.58
CA LEU A 100 17.10 3.83 -6.43
C LEU A 100 18.27 4.10 -5.47
N ARG A 101 18.29 3.42 -4.32
CA ARG A 101 19.40 3.52 -3.36
C ARG A 101 20.72 3.06 -3.97
N GLY A 102 20.74 1.92 -4.66
CA GLY A 102 21.95 1.44 -5.33
C GLY A 102 22.45 2.40 -6.42
N TRP A 103 21.53 3.01 -7.17
CA TRP A 103 21.87 4.03 -8.15
C TRP A 103 22.39 5.33 -7.54
N LEU A 104 21.81 5.80 -6.44
CA LEU A 104 22.33 6.98 -5.72
C LEU A 104 23.70 6.70 -5.10
N ALA A 105 23.89 5.53 -4.52
CA ALA A 105 25.17 5.09 -3.96
C ALA A 105 26.28 5.04 -5.02
N SER A 106 25.97 4.62 -6.26
CA SER A 106 26.94 4.64 -7.37
C SER A 106 27.39 6.05 -7.75
N HIS A 107 26.65 7.08 -7.33
CA HIS A 107 26.95 8.50 -7.51
C HIS A 107 27.46 9.16 -6.23
N GLN A 108 27.96 8.37 -5.27
CA GLN A 108 28.50 8.84 -3.98
C GLN A 108 27.45 9.58 -3.13
N ILE A 109 26.18 9.24 -3.30
CA ILE A 109 25.07 9.71 -2.45
C ILE A 109 24.67 8.53 -1.58
N ALA A 110 25.26 8.47 -0.38
CA ALA A 110 25.06 7.37 0.55
C ALA A 110 23.99 7.78 1.56
N LEU A 111 22.73 7.63 1.17
CA LEU A 111 21.61 7.85 2.08
C LEU A 111 21.74 6.90 3.27
N GLU A 112 21.94 7.45 4.45
CA GLU A 112 21.97 6.63 5.67
C GLU A 112 20.63 5.90 5.76
N GLN A 113 20.69 4.60 6.02
CA GLN A 113 19.54 3.94 6.60
C GLN A 113 19.47 4.50 8.00
N HIS A 114 18.64 5.52 8.20
CA HIS A 114 18.01 5.67 9.49
C HIS A 114 17.28 4.36 9.69
N ALA A 115 17.87 3.47 10.51
CA ALA A 115 17.03 2.58 11.28
C ALA A 115 15.98 3.51 11.87
N PRO A 116 14.68 3.30 11.59
CA PRO A 116 13.63 4.20 12.06
C PRO A 116 13.98 4.50 13.51
N PRO A 117 14.12 5.79 13.90
CA PRO A 117 14.75 6.18 15.16
C PRO A 117 14.14 5.29 16.20
N THR A 118 14.92 4.34 16.77
CA THR A 118 14.39 3.13 17.42
C THR A 118 13.14 3.53 18.14
N ALA A 119 11.97 3.28 17.52
CA ALA A 119 10.75 3.95 17.96
C ALA A 119 10.68 3.61 19.42
N ASN A 120 10.81 4.62 20.29
CA ASN A 120 11.20 4.38 21.67
C ASN A 120 10.28 3.28 22.17
N ALA A 121 10.81 2.06 22.37
CA ALA A 121 10.05 0.82 22.22
C ALA A 121 9.04 0.58 23.36
N SER A 122 8.66 1.66 24.03
CA SER A 122 8.09 1.71 25.36
C SER A 122 6.98 2.75 25.51
N LEU A 123 6.82 3.71 24.60
CA LEU A 123 5.74 4.71 24.69
C LEU A 123 4.56 4.33 23.81
N ARG A 124 3.80 3.32 24.28
CA ARG A 124 2.44 3.09 23.80
C ARG A 124 1.48 4.03 24.52
N TRP A 125 0.43 4.45 23.84
CA TRP A 125 -0.66 5.21 24.42
C TRP A 125 -1.97 4.45 24.25
N GLY A 126 -2.91 4.68 25.17
CA GLY A 126 -4.30 4.35 24.89
C GLY A 126 -4.82 5.22 23.76
N ALA A 127 -5.75 4.69 22.97
CA ALA A 127 -6.37 5.41 21.86
C ALA A 127 -6.76 6.84 22.25
N PHE A 128 -6.40 7.83 21.42
CA PHE A 128 -6.64 9.26 21.65
C PHE A 128 -6.04 9.78 22.96
N TYR A 129 -4.97 9.16 23.46
CA TYR A 129 -4.35 9.47 24.75
C TYR A 129 -5.32 9.36 25.95
N GLY A 130 -6.46 8.70 25.76
CA GLY A 130 -7.55 8.71 26.74
C GLY A 130 -8.41 9.98 26.77
N ASP A 131 -8.21 10.92 25.84
CA ASP A 131 -8.92 12.20 25.77
C ASP A 131 -10.20 12.11 24.91
N PRO A 132 -11.39 12.21 25.52
CA PRO A 132 -12.66 12.23 24.78
C PRO A 132 -12.85 13.47 23.89
N SER A 133 -12.25 14.61 24.24
CA SER A 133 -12.38 15.84 23.46
C SER A 133 -11.57 15.76 22.16
N LEU A 134 -10.39 15.14 22.22
CA LEU A 134 -9.58 14.84 21.03
C LEU A 134 -10.31 13.86 20.10
N HIS A 135 -10.86 12.77 20.66
CA HIS A 135 -11.67 11.81 19.93
C HIS A 135 -12.83 12.50 19.20
N GLU A 136 -13.63 13.29 19.92
CA GLU A 136 -14.77 14.01 19.35
C GLU A 136 -14.32 14.95 18.22
N PHE A 137 -13.26 15.73 18.44
CA PHE A 137 -12.72 16.64 17.43
C PHE A 137 -12.32 15.92 16.14
N LEU A 138 -11.56 14.81 16.25
CA LEU A 138 -11.09 14.04 15.11
C LEU A 138 -12.24 13.39 14.34
N PHE A 139 -13.23 12.84 15.06
CA PHE A 139 -14.38 12.22 14.41
C PHE A 139 -15.36 13.22 13.80
N GLN A 140 -15.57 14.39 14.41
CA GLN A 140 -16.33 15.48 13.78
C GLN A 140 -15.67 15.95 12.48
N ARG A 141 -14.34 16.07 12.49
CA ARG A 141 -13.53 16.38 11.30
C ARG A 141 -13.69 15.32 10.21
N LEU A 142 -13.47 14.05 10.53
CA LEU A 142 -13.60 12.95 9.57
C LEU A 142 -15.02 12.88 9.00
N ARG A 143 -16.02 13.05 9.86
CA ARG A 143 -17.44 13.03 9.50
C ARG A 143 -17.81 14.14 8.52
N ARG A 144 -17.24 15.34 8.68
CA ARG A 144 -17.42 16.45 7.74
C ARG A 144 -16.90 16.09 6.35
N HIS A 145 -15.67 15.58 6.27
CA HIS A 145 -15.08 15.15 5.00
C HIS A 145 -15.86 14.02 4.34
N ALA A 146 -16.35 13.05 5.13
CA ALA A 146 -17.21 11.98 4.63
C ALA A 146 -18.57 12.50 4.10
N ALA A 147 -19.20 13.45 4.79
CA ALA A 147 -20.45 14.07 4.35
C ALA A 147 -20.29 14.84 3.02
N GLU A 148 -19.10 15.34 2.74
CA GLU A 148 -18.75 16.07 1.52
C GLU A 148 -18.18 15.15 0.42
N GLY A 149 -18.15 13.83 0.64
CA GLY A 149 -17.64 12.86 -0.32
C GLY A 149 -16.14 12.98 -0.59
N ARG A 150 -15.36 13.47 0.40
CA ARG A 150 -13.91 13.72 0.27
C ARG A 150 -13.04 12.57 0.76
N ILE A 151 -13.65 11.48 1.24
CA ILE A 151 -12.95 10.27 1.65
C ILE A 151 -12.94 9.29 0.49
N GLU A 152 -11.76 9.01 -0.06
CA GLU A 152 -11.59 8.08 -1.18
C GLU A 152 -10.71 6.89 -0.78
N LYS A 153 -10.86 5.79 -1.52
CA LYS A 153 -10.11 4.55 -1.28
C LYS A 153 -8.74 4.65 -1.96
N ALA A 154 -7.68 4.33 -1.21
CA ALA A 154 -6.36 4.05 -1.74
C ALA A 154 -5.71 2.90 -0.96
N PHE A 155 -4.61 2.34 -1.48
CA PHE A 155 -3.82 1.31 -0.77
C PHE A 155 -2.78 1.91 0.18
N SER A 156 -2.67 3.23 0.21
CA SER A 156 -1.77 3.96 1.10
C SER A 156 -2.42 5.30 1.42
N PRO A 157 -2.17 5.85 2.63
CA PRO A 157 -2.68 7.16 2.99
C PRO A 157 -2.26 8.22 1.97
N TYR A 158 -3.19 9.11 1.62
CA TYR A 158 -2.89 10.31 0.85
C TYR A 158 -3.77 11.46 1.32
N TRP A 159 -3.26 12.69 1.19
CA TRP A 159 -3.96 13.93 1.54
C TRP A 159 -3.59 15.02 0.53
N LEU A 160 -4.57 15.40 -0.29
CA LEU A 160 -4.41 16.39 -1.35
C LEU A 160 -5.74 17.14 -1.56
N ASP A 161 -5.69 18.47 -1.66
CA ASP A 161 -6.87 19.31 -1.94
C ASP A 161 -8.08 19.04 -1.02
N ASN A 162 -7.81 18.85 0.28
CA ASN A 162 -8.79 18.47 1.31
C ASN A 162 -9.54 17.16 1.05
N LYS A 163 -8.97 16.30 0.20
CA LYS A 163 -9.42 14.93 -0.04
C LYS A 163 -8.34 13.95 0.34
N GLY A 164 -8.75 12.75 0.70
CA GLY A 164 -7.81 11.73 1.09
C GLY A 164 -8.46 10.49 1.63
N THR A 165 -7.66 9.68 2.27
CA THR A 165 -8.13 8.45 2.88
C THR A 165 -8.64 8.66 4.30
N THR A 166 -9.24 7.62 4.89
CA THR A 166 -9.79 7.70 6.26
C THR A 166 -8.73 8.08 7.29
N SER A 167 -7.56 7.44 7.29
CA SER A 167 -6.49 7.76 8.23
C SER A 167 -5.95 9.18 7.99
N ALA A 168 -5.77 9.55 6.72
CA ALA A 168 -5.24 10.85 6.35
C ALA A 168 -6.21 12.00 6.67
N ALA A 169 -7.51 11.77 6.56
CA ALA A 169 -8.55 12.74 6.92
C ALA A 169 -8.68 12.97 8.42
N LEU A 170 -8.41 11.95 9.25
CA LEU A 170 -8.30 12.12 10.70
C LEU A 170 -7.13 13.05 11.03
N ALA A 171 -5.95 12.76 10.46
CA ALA A 171 -4.72 13.47 10.75
C ALA A 171 -4.55 14.81 10.00
N HIS A 172 -5.30 15.04 8.91
CA HIS A 172 -5.00 16.04 7.87
C HIS A 172 -3.57 15.93 7.32
N SER A 173 -3.05 14.70 7.24
CA SER A 173 -1.71 14.40 6.73
C SER A 173 -1.70 13.00 6.15
N ALA A 174 -0.89 12.78 5.11
CA ALA A 174 -0.65 11.45 4.57
C ALA A 174 0.43 10.68 5.35
N GLN A 175 1.18 11.35 6.24
CA GLN A 175 2.25 10.73 7.01
C GLN A 175 1.66 9.93 8.17
N ILE A 176 2.07 8.67 8.28
CA ILE A 176 1.56 7.75 9.30
C ILE A 176 2.06 8.17 10.68
N GLU A 177 3.27 8.69 10.77
CA GLU A 177 3.89 9.19 12.00
C GLU A 177 3.08 10.37 12.57
N VAL A 178 2.56 11.24 11.69
CA VAL A 178 1.64 12.32 12.08
C VAL A 178 0.31 11.75 12.56
N PHE A 179 -0.22 10.72 11.89
CA PHE A 179 -1.42 10.03 12.37
C PHE A 179 -1.21 9.47 13.78
N GLU A 180 -0.13 8.73 14.03
CA GLU A 180 0.14 8.15 15.36
C GLU A 180 0.28 9.23 16.43
N ARG A 181 0.94 10.33 16.10
CA ARG A 181 1.19 11.45 17.02
C ARG A 181 -0.04 12.33 17.28
N VAL A 182 -0.97 12.42 16.33
CA VAL A 182 -2.21 13.21 16.49
C VAL A 182 -3.29 12.37 17.17
N THR A 183 -3.31 11.07 16.93
CA THR A 183 -4.42 10.19 17.35
C THR A 183 -4.08 9.30 18.54
N GLY A 184 -2.80 9.08 18.85
CA GLY A 184 -2.37 8.07 19.83
C GLY A 184 -2.72 6.63 19.42
N LEU A 185 -3.05 6.39 18.15
CA LEU A 185 -3.33 5.07 17.58
C LEU A 185 -2.09 4.54 16.88
N PRO A 186 -1.83 3.22 16.89
CA PRO A 186 -0.67 2.65 16.22
C PRO A 186 -0.82 2.68 14.68
N ALA A 187 0.32 2.71 13.98
CA ALA A 187 0.41 2.74 12.52
C ALA A 187 -0.43 1.65 11.82
N ALA A 188 -0.51 0.47 12.43
CA ALA A 188 -1.34 -0.64 11.96
C ALA A 188 -2.82 -0.27 11.80
N ILE A 189 -3.38 0.55 12.69
CA ILE A 189 -4.76 1.03 12.59
C ILE A 189 -4.92 1.90 11.34
N ALA A 190 -4.01 2.85 11.11
CA ALA A 190 -4.06 3.67 9.89
C ALA A 190 -4.03 2.80 8.64
N CYS A 191 -3.09 1.84 8.58
CA CYS A 191 -2.92 0.97 7.41
C CYS A 191 -4.15 0.09 7.13
N LEU A 192 -4.81 -0.44 8.18
CA LEU A 192 -6.02 -1.25 7.99
C LEU A 192 -7.25 -0.42 7.61
N LEU A 193 -7.37 0.83 8.09
CA LEU A 193 -8.44 1.75 7.68
C LEU A 193 -8.44 2.03 6.17
N GLU A 194 -7.30 1.89 5.49
CA GLU A 194 -7.22 2.02 4.02
C GLU A 194 -7.97 0.90 3.28
N ASN A 195 -7.98 -0.30 3.87
CA ASN A 195 -8.71 -1.44 3.33
C ASN A 195 -10.18 -1.47 3.76
N LEU A 196 -10.49 -0.86 4.91
CA LEU A 196 -11.82 -0.74 5.52
C LEU A 196 -12.18 0.75 5.76
N PRO A 197 -12.35 1.55 4.68
CA PRO A 197 -12.49 2.99 4.82
C PRO A 197 -13.85 3.39 5.38
N ALA A 198 -13.85 4.31 6.34
CA ALA A 198 -15.04 5.01 6.78
C ALA A 198 -15.32 6.18 5.83
N ALA A 199 -15.97 5.89 4.70
CA ALA A 199 -16.17 6.85 3.61
C ALA A 199 -17.48 7.64 3.70
N THR A 200 -18.44 7.14 4.48
CA THR A 200 -19.75 7.78 4.68
C THR A 200 -19.94 8.23 6.13
N PRO A 201 -20.78 9.27 6.38
CA PRO A 201 -21.20 9.66 7.73
C PRO A 201 -21.54 8.50 8.66
N ALA A 202 -22.33 7.53 8.20
CA ALA A 202 -22.75 6.38 9.00
C ALA A 202 -21.58 5.46 9.37
N GLN A 203 -20.64 5.22 8.43
CA GLN A 203 -19.43 4.44 8.72
C GLN A 203 -18.50 5.19 9.67
N VAL A 204 -18.39 6.51 9.56
CA VAL A 204 -17.62 7.32 10.51
C VAL A 204 -18.22 7.25 11.91
N ASP A 205 -19.56 7.34 12.03
CA ASP A 205 -20.25 7.21 13.31
C ASP A 205 -20.05 5.80 13.90
N ALA A 206 -20.09 4.75 13.07
CA ALA A 206 -19.80 3.38 13.51
C ALA A 206 -18.36 3.23 14.03
N LEU A 207 -17.37 3.75 13.29
CA LEU A 207 -15.97 3.75 13.72
C LEU A 207 -15.77 4.55 15.01
N ALA A 208 -16.42 5.72 15.16
CA ALA A 208 -16.32 6.54 16.36
C ALA A 208 -16.85 5.82 17.61
N ASN A 209 -17.95 5.08 17.46
CA ASN A 209 -18.56 4.29 18.54
C ASN A 209 -17.75 3.03 18.90
N ALA A 210 -17.02 2.48 17.94
CA ALA A 210 -16.15 1.33 18.14
C ALA A 210 -14.80 1.72 18.76
N LEU A 211 -14.14 2.75 18.21
CA LEU A 211 -12.80 3.18 18.58
C LEU A 211 -12.87 4.24 19.68
N LEU A 212 -12.99 3.80 20.94
CA LEU A 212 -13.17 4.67 22.10
C LEU A 212 -11.85 5.16 22.71
N PRO A 213 -11.81 6.32 23.37
CA PRO A 213 -10.63 6.81 24.08
C PRO A 213 -10.12 5.84 25.15
N GLY A 214 -8.81 5.74 25.29
CA GLY A 214 -8.13 4.97 26.36
C GLY A 214 -8.14 3.46 26.15
N LYS A 215 -8.54 2.99 24.97
CA LYS A 215 -8.48 1.57 24.57
C LYS A 215 -7.06 1.17 24.16
N ASP A 216 -6.66 -0.03 24.53
CA ASP A 216 -5.44 -0.66 24.01
C ASP A 216 -5.78 -1.42 22.74
N VAL A 217 -5.50 -0.80 21.60
CA VAL A 217 -5.81 -1.33 20.28
C VAL A 217 -4.61 -1.97 19.60
N GLY A 218 -3.49 -2.18 20.32
CA GLY A 218 -2.25 -2.70 19.75
C GLY A 218 -2.42 -4.08 19.10
N ASP A 219 -3.16 -4.98 19.73
CA ASP A 219 -3.38 -6.34 19.21
C ASP A 219 -4.54 -6.45 18.21
N VAL A 220 -5.38 -5.40 18.11
CA VAL A 220 -6.61 -5.46 17.29
C VAL A 220 -6.32 -5.77 15.81
N PRO A 221 -5.30 -5.15 15.17
CA PRO A 221 -4.88 -5.50 13.81
C PRO A 221 -4.56 -6.99 13.61
N LEU A 222 -3.77 -7.58 14.52
CA LEU A 222 -3.39 -8.99 14.44
C LEU A 222 -4.59 -9.91 14.71
N ARG A 223 -5.45 -9.57 15.68
CA ARG A 223 -6.70 -10.31 15.94
C ARG A 223 -7.63 -10.31 14.73
N TRP A 224 -7.72 -9.18 14.03
CA TRP A 224 -8.54 -9.08 12.83
C TRP A 224 -7.95 -9.94 11.69
N LEU A 225 -6.64 -9.89 11.45
CA LEU A 225 -5.99 -10.73 10.45
C LEU A 225 -6.07 -12.23 10.78
N HIS A 226 -5.97 -12.59 12.06
CA HIS A 226 -6.18 -13.96 12.53
C HIS A 226 -7.58 -14.48 12.21
N MET A 227 -8.60 -13.68 12.48
CA MET A 227 -9.98 -14.01 12.14
C MET A 227 -10.20 -14.05 10.62
N TRP A 228 -9.65 -13.10 9.87
CA TRP A 228 -9.76 -13.03 8.40
C TRP A 228 -9.12 -14.24 7.70
N LEU A 229 -7.93 -14.67 8.16
CA LEU A 229 -7.25 -15.86 7.66
C LEU A 229 -7.89 -17.17 8.18
N GLY A 230 -8.83 -17.10 9.13
CA GLY A 230 -9.46 -18.26 9.75
C GLY A 230 -10.52 -18.96 8.89
N ASP A 231 -10.71 -20.26 9.13
CA ASP A 231 -11.70 -21.10 8.43
C ASP A 231 -13.15 -20.73 8.81
N SER A 232 -13.35 -19.99 9.91
CA SER A 232 -14.67 -19.50 10.31
C SER A 232 -15.17 -18.35 9.44
N PHE A 233 -14.27 -17.66 8.73
CA PHE A 233 -14.63 -16.48 7.94
C PHE A 233 -14.70 -16.78 6.44
N TYR A 234 -13.78 -17.58 5.91
CA TYR A 234 -13.80 -18.02 4.52
C TYR A 234 -13.44 -19.51 4.39
N PRO A 235 -13.97 -20.21 3.37
CA PRO A 235 -13.61 -21.60 3.07
C PRO A 235 -12.26 -21.64 2.31
N TRP A 236 -11.18 -21.24 2.98
CA TRP A 236 -9.85 -21.07 2.38
C TRP A 236 -9.33 -22.30 1.63
N THR A 237 -9.62 -23.51 2.13
CA THR A 237 -9.23 -24.77 1.49
C THR A 237 -9.86 -24.97 0.12
N GLU A 238 -11.05 -24.40 -0.12
CA GLU A 238 -11.70 -24.42 -1.44
C GLU A 238 -11.17 -23.29 -2.34
N TRP A 239 -10.60 -22.24 -1.76
CA TRP A 239 -10.22 -21.01 -2.46
C TRP A 239 -8.75 -20.92 -2.83
N LEU A 240 -7.88 -21.67 -2.13
CA LEU A 240 -6.45 -21.78 -2.40
C LEU A 240 -6.17 -23.02 -3.25
N ALA A 241 -5.51 -22.82 -4.40
CA ALA A 241 -5.12 -23.93 -5.28
C ALA A 241 -3.89 -24.69 -4.77
N GLU A 242 -3.11 -24.10 -3.84
CA GLU A 242 -1.86 -24.66 -3.32
C GLU A 242 -2.09 -25.25 -1.91
N PRO A 243 -2.17 -26.58 -1.75
CA PRO A 243 -2.44 -27.21 -0.46
C PRO A 243 -1.36 -26.92 0.59
N ALA A 244 -0.09 -26.83 0.18
CA ALA A 244 1.00 -26.54 1.11
C ALA A 244 0.87 -25.14 1.74
N LEU A 245 0.29 -24.19 1.01
CA LEU A 245 0.00 -22.85 1.51
C LEU A 245 -1.18 -22.87 2.49
N ASP A 246 -2.21 -23.70 2.24
CA ASP A 246 -3.33 -23.87 3.16
C ASP A 246 -2.86 -24.47 4.50
N ASP A 247 -2.00 -25.49 4.44
CA ASP A 247 -1.39 -26.08 5.64
C ASP A 247 -0.53 -25.06 6.40
N LEU A 248 0.24 -24.24 5.69
CA LEU A 248 1.05 -23.19 6.31
C LEU A 248 0.19 -22.10 6.96
N ARG A 249 -0.92 -21.71 6.33
CA ARG A 249 -1.90 -20.76 6.89
C ARG A 249 -2.48 -21.29 8.20
N ARG A 250 -2.85 -22.57 8.27
CA ARG A 250 -3.37 -23.19 9.51
C ARG A 250 -2.32 -23.26 10.61
N GLN A 251 -1.06 -23.60 10.28
CA GLN A 251 0.04 -23.52 11.24
C GLN A 251 0.19 -22.09 11.77
N TRP A 252 0.22 -21.09 10.88
CA TRP A 252 0.29 -19.69 11.29
C TRP A 252 -0.86 -19.29 12.22
N LEU A 253 -2.12 -19.71 11.94
CA LEU A 253 -3.27 -19.45 12.80
C LEU A 253 -3.11 -20.03 14.21
N GLU A 254 -2.53 -21.23 14.33
CA GLU A 254 -2.24 -21.85 15.63
C GLU A 254 -1.18 -21.04 16.39
N HIS A 255 -0.06 -20.69 15.75
CA HIS A 255 1.01 -19.90 16.35
C HIS A 255 0.54 -18.50 16.76
N ALA A 256 -0.16 -17.79 15.86
CA ALA A 256 -0.71 -16.46 16.12
C ALA A 256 -1.79 -16.49 17.22
N GLY A 257 -2.63 -17.53 17.25
CA GLY A 257 -3.62 -17.73 18.31
C GLY A 257 -2.99 -17.89 19.69
N ARG A 258 -1.92 -18.68 19.79
CA ARG A 258 -1.14 -18.84 21.04
C ARG A 258 -0.48 -17.54 21.46
N HIS A 259 0.13 -16.81 20.52
CA HIS A 259 0.73 -15.50 20.77
C HIS A 259 -0.31 -14.49 21.30
N LEU A 260 -1.47 -14.38 20.65
CA LEU A 260 -2.59 -13.52 21.07
C LEU A 260 -3.20 -13.92 22.42
N ALA A 261 -2.95 -15.14 22.89
CA ALA A 261 -3.31 -15.63 24.22
C ALA A 261 -2.21 -15.39 25.28
N GLY A 262 -1.10 -14.75 24.91
CA GLY A 262 0.02 -14.42 25.80
C GLY A 262 1.08 -15.51 25.93
N ALA A 263 1.10 -16.51 25.05
CA ALA A 263 2.18 -17.50 25.03
C ALA A 263 3.51 -16.84 24.59
N PRO A 264 4.66 -17.32 25.11
CA PRO A 264 5.97 -16.78 24.73
C PRO A 264 6.24 -16.96 23.24
N ALA A 265 6.99 -16.03 22.64
CA ALA A 265 7.36 -16.10 21.23
C ALA A 265 8.29 -17.30 20.96
N GLU A 266 7.87 -18.19 20.07
CA GLU A 266 8.69 -19.30 19.57
C GLU A 266 9.48 -18.83 18.34
N GLU A 267 10.61 -18.16 18.56
CA GLU A 267 11.42 -17.53 17.49
C GLU A 267 11.75 -18.51 16.34
N THR A 268 12.09 -19.75 16.67
CA THR A 268 12.41 -20.78 15.68
C THR A 268 11.20 -21.16 14.82
N ALA A 269 10.00 -21.21 15.41
CA ALA A 269 8.78 -21.51 14.69
C ALA A 269 8.37 -20.36 13.77
N TRP A 270 8.47 -19.11 14.24
CA TRP A 270 8.22 -17.93 13.41
C TRP A 270 9.19 -17.84 12.23
N ALA A 271 10.48 -18.10 12.46
CA ALA A 271 11.47 -18.15 11.39
C ALA A 271 11.16 -19.24 10.35
N ALA A 272 10.72 -20.42 10.79
CA ALA A 272 10.33 -21.50 9.90
C ALA A 272 9.08 -21.16 9.07
N LEU A 273 8.07 -20.54 9.68
CA LEU A 273 6.87 -20.06 8.97
C LEU A 273 7.23 -19.01 7.90
N HIS A 274 8.07 -18.03 8.27
CA HIS A 274 8.54 -17.00 7.36
C HIS A 274 9.27 -17.59 6.14
N GLN A 275 10.20 -18.51 6.39
CA GLN A 275 11.00 -19.14 5.33
C GLN A 275 10.12 -19.95 4.38
N GLN A 276 9.19 -20.75 4.90
CA GLN A 276 8.27 -21.55 4.09
C GLN A 276 7.33 -20.66 3.26
N ALA A 277 6.78 -19.60 3.86
CA ALA A 277 5.91 -18.65 3.16
C ALA A 277 6.66 -17.95 2.02
N THR A 278 7.90 -17.53 2.28
CA THR A 278 8.76 -16.90 1.27
C THR A 278 9.08 -17.85 0.12
N ALA A 279 9.37 -19.13 0.42
CA ALA A 279 9.62 -20.13 -0.61
C ALA A 279 8.39 -20.39 -1.49
N LEU A 280 7.20 -20.48 -0.89
CA LEU A 280 5.94 -20.62 -1.64
C LEU A 280 5.67 -19.40 -2.52
N LEU A 281 5.89 -18.19 -2.01
CA LEU A 281 5.76 -16.95 -2.79
C LEU A 281 6.69 -16.94 -4.02
N GLN A 282 7.94 -17.37 -3.85
CA GLN A 282 8.93 -17.41 -4.94
C GLN A 282 8.61 -18.45 -6.01
N ASN A 283 7.95 -19.54 -5.63
CA ASN A 283 7.62 -20.66 -6.51
C ASN A 283 6.22 -20.54 -7.15
N ALA A 284 5.41 -19.57 -6.73
CA ALA A 284 4.04 -19.43 -7.19
C ALA A 284 3.94 -19.03 -8.67
N ASP A 285 3.07 -19.73 -9.40
CA ASP A 285 2.86 -19.53 -10.82
C ASP A 285 2.20 -18.19 -11.15
N SER A 286 2.32 -17.74 -12.42
CA SER A 286 1.68 -16.50 -12.89
C SER A 286 0.15 -16.47 -12.73
N GLY A 287 -0.52 -17.62 -12.61
CA GLY A 287 -1.97 -17.72 -12.38
C GLY A 287 -2.40 -17.81 -10.93
N GLN A 288 -1.47 -17.86 -9.97
CA GLN A 288 -1.71 -18.08 -8.54
C GLN A 288 -1.63 -16.77 -7.75
N GLU A 289 -2.37 -15.74 -8.19
CA GLU A 289 -2.25 -14.39 -7.60
C GLU A 289 -2.74 -14.35 -6.14
N LEU A 290 -3.84 -15.03 -5.80
CA LEU A 290 -4.31 -15.09 -4.41
C LEU A 290 -3.25 -15.76 -3.52
N GLU A 291 -2.69 -16.88 -3.97
CA GLU A 291 -1.68 -17.64 -3.24
C GLU A 291 -0.42 -16.80 -2.99
N LYS A 292 0.01 -15.99 -3.96
CA LYS A 292 1.10 -15.02 -3.76
C LYS A 292 0.79 -14.03 -2.66
N TYR A 293 -0.39 -13.42 -2.68
CA TYR A 293 -0.75 -12.42 -1.67
C TYR A 293 -0.87 -13.05 -0.27
N ILE A 294 -1.42 -14.26 -0.16
CA ILE A 294 -1.50 -14.99 1.11
C ILE A 294 -0.11 -15.41 1.60
N ALA A 295 0.74 -15.98 0.74
CA ALA A 295 2.12 -16.32 1.10
C ALA A 295 2.92 -15.08 1.54
N ALA A 296 2.77 -13.95 0.84
CA ALA A 296 3.40 -12.70 1.23
C ALA A 296 2.89 -12.19 2.59
N LEU A 297 1.59 -12.27 2.86
CA LEU A 297 1.01 -11.92 4.16
C LEU A 297 1.56 -12.81 5.27
N LEU A 298 1.58 -14.14 5.08
CA LEU A 298 2.11 -15.07 6.07
C LEU A 298 3.60 -14.81 6.34
N ALA A 299 4.41 -14.48 5.32
CA ALA A 299 5.81 -14.11 5.50
C ALA A 299 5.96 -12.81 6.31
N LEU A 300 5.18 -11.77 5.98
CA LEU A 300 5.21 -10.48 6.68
C LEU A 300 4.68 -10.56 8.12
N LEU A 301 3.81 -11.53 8.40
CA LEU A 301 3.22 -11.76 9.73
C LEU A 301 3.95 -12.83 10.54
N SER A 302 5.15 -13.26 10.11
CA SER A 302 5.96 -14.28 10.79
C SER A 302 7.37 -13.76 11.11
N PRO A 303 7.64 -13.29 12.35
CA PRO A 303 6.66 -12.99 13.39
C PRO A 303 5.79 -11.78 13.04
N SER A 304 4.68 -11.57 13.75
CA SER A 304 3.88 -10.35 13.57
C SER A 304 4.72 -9.12 13.92
N PRO A 305 4.73 -8.06 13.09
CA PRO A 305 5.40 -6.82 13.42
C PRO A 305 4.69 -6.12 14.60
N ASP A 306 5.42 -5.25 15.31
CA ASP A 306 4.82 -4.36 16.29
C ASP A 306 3.76 -3.47 15.60
N ALA A 307 2.67 -3.17 16.29
CA ALA A 307 1.59 -2.36 15.74
C ALA A 307 2.04 -0.95 15.29
N ALA A 308 3.11 -0.42 15.87
CA ALA A 308 3.71 0.87 15.50
C ALA A 308 4.69 0.79 14.32
N ASP A 309 5.03 -0.41 13.82
CA ASP A 309 5.91 -0.55 12.64
C ASP A 309 5.17 -0.18 11.34
N ALA A 310 5.15 1.11 11.03
CA ALA A 310 4.46 1.65 9.87
C ALA A 310 4.90 1.02 8.54
N GLN A 311 6.19 0.72 8.39
CA GLN A 311 6.71 0.17 7.13
C GLN A 311 6.18 -1.25 6.91
N SER A 312 6.26 -2.11 7.93
CA SER A 312 5.77 -3.48 7.84
C SER A 312 4.25 -3.52 7.66
N TRP A 313 3.51 -2.70 8.41
CA TRP A 313 2.05 -2.64 8.29
C TRP A 313 1.55 -2.08 6.96
N ARG A 314 2.29 -1.15 6.34
CA ARG A 314 1.99 -0.70 4.98
C ARG A 314 2.14 -1.83 3.96
N ALA A 315 3.21 -2.63 4.07
CA ALA A 315 3.39 -3.79 3.20
C ALA A 315 2.25 -4.81 3.39
N ILE A 316 1.87 -5.11 4.63
CA ILE A 316 0.74 -5.99 4.96
C ILE A 316 -0.56 -5.47 4.36
N ALA A 317 -0.88 -4.19 4.56
CA ALA A 317 -2.11 -3.59 4.05
C ALA A 317 -2.21 -3.61 2.51
N ILE A 318 -1.09 -3.47 1.81
CA ILE A 318 -1.04 -3.58 0.34
C ILE A 318 -1.37 -5.02 -0.08
N GLN A 319 -0.72 -6.03 0.51
CA GLN A 319 -0.99 -7.43 0.19
C GLN A 319 -2.43 -7.83 0.53
N LEU A 320 -2.95 -7.36 1.66
CA LEU A 320 -4.35 -7.54 2.05
C LEU A 320 -5.30 -6.95 1.00
N GLY A 321 -5.03 -5.74 0.52
CA GLY A 321 -5.85 -5.08 -0.50
C GLY A 321 -5.91 -5.86 -1.81
N PHE A 322 -4.78 -6.44 -2.24
CA PHE A 322 -4.74 -7.31 -3.41
C PHE A 322 -5.46 -8.65 -3.18
N ALA A 323 -5.28 -9.27 -2.02
CA ALA A 323 -5.99 -10.48 -1.64
C ALA A 323 -7.52 -10.24 -1.62
N LEU A 324 -8.00 -9.17 -0.99
CA LEU A 324 -9.41 -8.80 -0.98
C LEU A 324 -9.97 -8.63 -2.39
N ALA A 325 -9.20 -8.05 -3.33
CA ALA A 325 -9.62 -7.93 -4.72
C ALA A 325 -9.83 -9.29 -5.40
N GLN A 326 -9.00 -10.29 -5.08
CA GLN A 326 -9.18 -11.68 -5.53
C GLN A 326 -10.42 -12.31 -4.89
N LEU A 327 -10.68 -12.05 -3.60
CA LEU A 327 -11.87 -12.59 -2.92
C LEU A 327 -13.18 -12.07 -3.51
N VAL A 328 -13.22 -10.80 -3.96
CA VAL A 328 -14.39 -10.26 -4.69
C VAL A 328 -14.69 -11.09 -5.95
N GLN A 329 -13.66 -11.51 -6.70
CA GLN A 329 -13.84 -12.35 -7.89
C GLN A 329 -14.36 -13.74 -7.52
N ILE A 330 -13.80 -14.36 -6.48
CA ILE A 330 -14.25 -15.69 -6.01
C ILE A 330 -15.72 -15.65 -5.60
N GLN A 331 -16.13 -14.65 -4.81
CA GLN A 331 -17.53 -14.47 -4.41
C GLN A 331 -18.45 -14.17 -5.60
N ALA A 332 -17.94 -13.55 -6.66
CA ALA A 332 -18.65 -13.38 -7.92
C ALA A 332 -18.64 -14.64 -8.82
N GLY A 333 -18.19 -15.79 -8.29
CA GLY A 333 -18.22 -17.09 -8.96
C GLY A 333 -17.10 -17.29 -9.98
N TRP A 334 -15.95 -16.64 -9.81
CA TRP A 334 -14.79 -16.87 -10.65
C TRP A 334 -14.02 -18.11 -10.17
N SER A 335 -13.82 -19.06 -11.08
CA SER A 335 -12.96 -20.23 -10.87
C SER A 335 -11.48 -19.84 -10.84
N HIS A 336 -10.62 -20.76 -10.37
CA HIS A 336 -9.16 -20.61 -10.45
C HIS A 336 -8.68 -20.34 -11.88
N ALA A 337 -9.21 -21.09 -12.85
CA ALA A 337 -8.84 -20.93 -14.25
C ALA A 337 -9.18 -19.52 -14.76
N GLU A 338 -10.36 -18.99 -14.41
CA GLU A 338 -10.77 -17.64 -14.83
C GLU A 338 -9.93 -16.54 -14.17
N ARG A 339 -9.58 -16.68 -12.88
CA ARG A 339 -8.69 -15.74 -12.20
C ARG A 339 -7.26 -15.74 -12.76
N ALA A 340 -6.83 -16.82 -13.39
CA ALA A 340 -5.54 -16.90 -14.07
C ALA A 340 -5.52 -16.25 -15.47
N ILE A 341 -6.69 -16.02 -16.10
CA ILE A 341 -6.77 -15.49 -17.47
C ILE A 341 -6.09 -14.12 -17.64
N PRO A 342 -6.18 -13.15 -16.70
CA PRO A 342 -5.43 -11.90 -16.83
C PRO A 342 -3.91 -12.09 -16.99
N ALA A 343 -3.31 -13.05 -16.28
CA ALA A 343 -1.88 -13.36 -16.44
C ALA A 343 -1.59 -14.02 -17.79
N GLN A 344 -2.47 -14.93 -18.22
CA GLN A 344 -2.39 -15.56 -19.56
C GLN A 344 -2.52 -14.52 -20.67
N ARG A 345 -3.39 -13.52 -20.51
CA ARG A 345 -3.54 -12.36 -21.41
C ARG A 345 -2.22 -11.60 -21.53
N VAL A 346 -1.57 -11.28 -20.42
CA VAL A 346 -0.27 -10.60 -20.42
C VAL A 346 0.78 -11.44 -21.16
N ALA A 347 0.87 -12.73 -20.87
CA ALA A 347 1.81 -13.63 -21.54
C ALA A 347 1.53 -13.73 -23.06
N TRP A 348 0.26 -13.80 -23.45
CA TRP A 348 -0.19 -13.86 -24.83
C TRP A 348 0.20 -12.61 -25.63
N PHE A 349 0.10 -11.42 -25.02
CA PHE A 349 0.54 -10.16 -25.63
C PHE A 349 2.06 -10.08 -25.73
N LYS A 350 2.79 -10.39 -24.64
CA LYS A 350 4.26 -10.38 -24.63
C LYS A 350 4.87 -11.32 -25.68
N ALA A 351 4.30 -12.51 -25.86
CA ALA A 351 4.76 -13.45 -26.88
C ALA A 351 4.66 -12.88 -28.31
N ARG A 352 3.60 -12.10 -28.58
CA ARG A 352 3.36 -11.48 -29.89
C ARG A 352 4.18 -10.22 -30.11
N GLU A 353 4.43 -9.44 -29.07
CA GLU A 353 5.38 -8.35 -29.09
C GLU A 353 6.80 -8.88 -29.40
N ALA A 354 7.23 -9.96 -28.74
CA ALA A 354 8.51 -10.60 -29.02
C ALA A 354 8.61 -11.10 -30.48
N ALA A 355 7.53 -11.69 -31.01
CA ALA A 355 7.45 -12.14 -32.39
C ALA A 355 7.51 -11.01 -33.43
N ALA A 356 7.20 -9.77 -33.05
CA ALA A 356 7.29 -8.58 -33.90
C ALA A 356 8.74 -8.08 -34.11
N GLY A 357 9.75 -8.84 -33.67
CA GLY A 357 11.17 -8.54 -33.93
C GLY A 357 11.78 -7.49 -33.01
N GLY A 358 11.25 -7.33 -31.79
CA GLY A 358 11.79 -6.43 -30.76
C GLY A 358 11.49 -4.94 -30.98
N ASN A 359 10.72 -4.60 -32.02
CA ASN A 359 10.17 -3.26 -32.19
C ASN A 359 8.88 -3.09 -31.38
N GLN A 360 8.67 -1.91 -30.82
CA GLN A 360 7.42 -1.55 -30.15
C GLN A 360 6.26 -1.73 -31.12
N LEU A 361 5.19 -2.41 -30.66
CA LEU A 361 3.97 -2.57 -31.44
C LEU A 361 3.41 -1.21 -31.83
N THR A 362 3.02 -1.04 -33.09
CA THR A 362 2.29 0.14 -33.55
C THR A 362 0.88 0.17 -32.96
N ASP A 363 0.26 1.35 -32.86
CA ASP A 363 -1.12 1.49 -32.35
C ASP A 363 -2.11 0.61 -33.11
N LYS A 364 -1.94 0.49 -34.44
CA LYS A 364 -2.76 -0.39 -35.28
C LYS A 364 -2.62 -1.85 -34.89
N GLN A 365 -1.39 -2.33 -34.67
CA GLN A 365 -1.14 -3.70 -34.23
C GLN A 365 -1.72 -3.95 -32.83
N ILE A 366 -1.63 -2.98 -31.91
CA ILE A 366 -2.22 -3.09 -30.58
C ILE A 366 -3.74 -3.24 -30.67
N VAL A 367 -4.41 -2.45 -31.52
CA VAL A 367 -5.85 -2.54 -31.73
C VAL A 367 -6.24 -3.90 -32.33
N GLU A 368 -5.53 -4.37 -33.34
CA GLU A 368 -5.77 -5.68 -33.98
C GLU A 368 -5.58 -6.84 -32.98
N LEU A 369 -4.53 -6.80 -32.17
CA LEU A 369 -4.27 -7.82 -31.15
C LEU A 369 -5.32 -7.81 -30.04
N ARG A 370 -5.82 -6.64 -29.64
CA ARG A 370 -6.93 -6.52 -28.69
C ARG A 370 -8.22 -7.12 -29.25
N ALA A 371 -8.57 -6.82 -30.50
CA ALA A 371 -9.74 -7.40 -31.16
C ALA A 371 -9.64 -8.92 -31.22
N ARG A 372 -8.48 -9.44 -31.65
CA ARG A 372 -8.21 -10.88 -31.70
C ARG A 372 -8.31 -11.55 -30.33
N TRP A 373 -7.81 -10.92 -29.27
CA TRP A 373 -7.94 -11.47 -27.92
C TRP A 373 -9.41 -11.63 -27.50
N LEU A 374 -10.26 -10.65 -27.82
CA LEU A 374 -11.70 -10.69 -27.53
C LEU A 374 -12.40 -11.80 -28.32
N GLU A 375 -12.02 -12.00 -29.59
CA GLU A 375 -12.53 -13.09 -30.43
C GLU A 375 -12.11 -14.48 -29.92
N GLU A 376 -10.88 -14.61 -29.40
CA GLU A 376 -10.37 -15.87 -28.83
C GLU A 376 -10.95 -16.16 -27.43
N ASN A 377 -11.43 -15.15 -26.69
CA ASN A 377 -11.87 -15.27 -25.29
C ASN A 377 -13.26 -14.65 -25.00
N PRO A 378 -14.30 -14.89 -25.83
CA PRO A 378 -15.55 -14.13 -25.77
C PRO A 378 -16.31 -14.34 -24.45
N GLN A 379 -16.29 -15.57 -23.90
CA GLN A 379 -16.96 -15.89 -22.64
C GLN A 379 -16.33 -15.18 -21.45
N PHE A 380 -14.99 -15.22 -21.36
CA PHE A 380 -14.28 -14.52 -20.29
C PHE A 380 -14.47 -13.02 -20.38
N SER A 381 -14.35 -12.43 -21.59
CA SER A 381 -14.53 -10.99 -21.78
C SER A 381 -15.93 -10.52 -21.38
N ALA A 382 -16.98 -11.27 -21.73
CA ALA A 382 -18.34 -10.96 -21.30
C ALA A 382 -18.49 -11.02 -19.76
N LYS A 383 -17.88 -12.02 -19.12
CA LYS A 383 -17.88 -12.17 -17.65
C LYS A 383 -17.10 -11.05 -16.96
N GLU A 384 -15.92 -10.69 -17.48
CA GLU A 384 -15.07 -9.60 -16.98
C GLU A 384 -15.83 -8.26 -17.06
N GLU A 385 -16.48 -7.97 -18.18
CA GLU A 385 -17.28 -6.75 -18.33
C GLU A 385 -18.46 -6.71 -17.36
N ALA A 386 -19.21 -7.81 -17.25
CA ALA A 386 -20.34 -7.91 -16.33
C ALA A 386 -19.93 -7.75 -14.85
N PHE A 387 -18.77 -8.30 -14.48
CA PHE A 387 -18.18 -8.16 -13.16
C PHE A 387 -17.85 -6.69 -12.84
N TYR A 388 -17.12 -6.00 -13.72
CA TYR A 388 -16.70 -4.63 -13.47
C TYR A 388 -17.88 -3.63 -13.46
N ARG A 389 -18.95 -3.91 -14.21
CA ARG A 389 -20.20 -3.13 -14.16
C ARG A 389 -20.85 -3.13 -12.77
N HIS A 390 -20.66 -4.20 -11.99
CA HIS A 390 -21.25 -4.36 -10.66
C HIS A 390 -20.20 -4.40 -9.53
N TYR A 391 -18.94 -4.08 -9.82
CA TYR A 391 -17.83 -4.18 -8.88
C TYR A 391 -18.07 -3.44 -7.54
N PRO A 392 -18.64 -2.22 -7.51
CA PRO A 392 -18.93 -1.55 -6.24
C PRO A 392 -19.88 -2.36 -5.33
N SER A 393 -20.88 -3.02 -5.92
CA SER A 393 -21.82 -3.87 -5.17
C SER A 393 -21.13 -5.12 -4.64
N HIS A 394 -20.33 -5.81 -5.47
CA HIS A 394 -19.59 -6.99 -5.03
C HIS A 394 -18.61 -6.66 -3.91
N LEU A 395 -17.90 -5.53 -4.01
CA LEU A 395 -16.98 -5.06 -2.99
C LEU A 395 -17.72 -4.73 -1.67
N ALA A 396 -18.89 -4.11 -1.74
CA ALA A 396 -19.71 -3.83 -0.55
C ALA A 396 -20.16 -5.13 0.15
N THR A 397 -20.58 -6.14 -0.61
CA THR A 397 -20.96 -7.46 -0.07
C THR A 397 -19.78 -8.14 0.64
N LEU A 398 -18.58 -8.10 0.07
CA LEU A 398 -17.37 -8.64 0.71
C LEU A 398 -17.04 -7.90 2.01
N ARG A 399 -17.16 -6.56 2.01
CA ARG A 399 -16.67 -5.68 3.10
C ARG A 399 -17.58 -5.61 4.31
N ALA A 400 -18.90 -5.64 4.13
CA ALA A 400 -19.84 -5.47 5.24
C ALA A 400 -19.53 -6.36 6.48
N PRO A 401 -19.34 -7.69 6.34
CA PRO A 401 -19.00 -8.53 7.50
C PRO A 401 -17.59 -8.25 8.06
N LEU A 402 -16.64 -7.83 7.21
CA LEU A 402 -15.29 -7.48 7.62
C LEU A 402 -15.27 -6.22 8.50
N GLU A 403 -16.04 -5.21 8.11
CA GLU A 403 -16.23 -3.96 8.86
C GLU A 403 -16.90 -4.24 10.20
N GLU A 404 -17.95 -5.08 10.23
CA GLU A 404 -18.62 -5.47 11.48
C GLU A 404 -17.66 -6.12 12.49
N GLN A 405 -16.84 -7.07 12.04
CA GLN A 405 -15.83 -7.70 12.91
C GLN A 405 -14.75 -6.72 13.35
N TRP A 406 -14.34 -5.80 12.47
CA TRP A 406 -13.40 -4.74 12.79
C TRP A 406 -13.94 -3.83 13.90
N TRP A 407 -15.18 -3.36 13.77
CA TRP A 407 -15.86 -2.56 14.80
C TRP A 407 -15.98 -3.30 16.12
N SER A 408 -16.34 -4.59 16.07
CA SER A 408 -16.44 -5.43 17.27
C SER A 408 -15.10 -5.54 18.00
N LEU A 409 -14.01 -5.80 17.29
CA LEU A 409 -12.68 -5.93 17.90
C LEU A 409 -12.19 -4.62 18.52
N LEU A 410 -12.40 -3.50 17.83
CA LEU A 410 -12.07 -2.17 18.35
C LEU A 410 -12.87 -1.84 19.61
N HIS A 411 -14.18 -2.10 19.60
CA HIS A 411 -15.05 -1.84 20.73
C HIS A 411 -14.67 -2.68 21.95
N ASN A 412 -14.38 -3.96 21.73
CA ASN A 412 -14.05 -4.93 22.77
C ASN A 412 -12.58 -4.90 23.20
N ALA A 413 -11.75 -4.03 22.60
CA ALA A 413 -10.37 -3.84 23.02
C ALA A 413 -10.28 -3.53 24.53
N PRO A 414 -9.27 -4.06 25.25
CA PRO A 414 -9.11 -3.80 26.67
C PRO A 414 -8.80 -2.32 26.92
N ARG A 415 -8.93 -1.87 28.17
CA ARG A 415 -8.43 -0.54 28.56
C ARG A 415 -6.91 -0.57 28.56
N PHE A 416 -6.31 0.48 28.01
CA PHE A 416 -4.87 0.68 28.07
C PHE A 416 -4.42 0.85 29.52
N ARG A 417 -3.36 0.14 29.87
CA ARG A 417 -2.67 0.25 31.15
C ARG A 417 -1.25 0.66 30.84
N ALA A 418 -0.87 1.88 31.26
CA ALA A 418 0.52 2.29 31.17
C ALA A 418 1.39 1.27 31.94
N PRO A 419 2.57 0.91 31.42
CA PRO A 419 3.55 0.18 32.21
C PRO A 419 3.77 0.95 33.51
N LEU A 420 3.64 0.27 34.67
CA LEU A 420 4.03 0.86 35.94
C LEU A 420 5.53 1.15 35.84
N GLU A 421 5.94 2.40 36.06
CA GLU A 421 7.34 2.83 36.10
C GLU A 421 8.17 2.08 37.15
#